data_AF-A0A933RPT8-F1
#
_entry.id   AF-A0A933RPT8-F1
#
_cell.length_a   1.000
_cell.length_b   1.000
_cell.length_c   1.000
_cell.angle_alpha   90.00
_cell.angle_beta   90.00
_cell.angle_gamma   90.00
#
_symmetry.space_group_name_H-M   'P 1'
#
loop_
_entity.id
_entity.type
_entity.pdbx_description
1 polymer ?
#
loop_
_entity_poly.entity_id
_entity_poly.type
_entity_poly.pdbx_seq_one_letter_code
_entity_poly.pdbx_strand_id
1 'polypeptide(L)'
;MTTEHTSQKLERCSQRKFLPWLAFWGLVFVFGIYAAFLCLFKGLNQTGMNNYFVFGLWISFDLAIIALGAGAFFSGFLFYILKRDFLKDLIGASVVIGFVCYSGAIGMLTIDIGQPLRGYFSFWHANVHSMLTEVIFCITCYLFVLTIEFVPLVAENKTVSSFPLFKYIGENLHGIMPVFALVGTFLSFFHQGSLGGMFGALHARPFSYRTGIAIWPWTFFLFILSAITAGPSLIVLVVWT
;
A
#
# COMPACT_ATOMS: atom_id res chain seq x y z
N MET A 1 2.03 32.64 -17.44
CA MET A 1 3.36 32.07 -17.17
C MET A 1 3.30 30.58 -17.43
N THR A 2 3.72 30.18 -18.63
CA THR A 2 3.86 28.77 -19.02
C THR A 2 5.16 28.25 -18.43
N THR A 3 5.10 27.55 -17.31
CA THR A 3 6.24 26.77 -16.82
C THR A 3 6.38 25.58 -17.75
N GLU A 4 7.31 25.68 -18.71
CA GLU A 4 7.87 24.49 -19.36
C GLU A 4 8.49 23.63 -18.25
N HIS A 5 7.78 22.60 -17.79
CA HIS A 5 8.41 21.49 -17.09
C HIS A 5 9.25 20.74 -18.14
N THR A 6 10.47 21.24 -18.38
CA THR A 6 11.48 20.52 -19.13
C THR A 6 11.74 19.25 -18.33
N SER A 7 11.14 18.12 -18.71
CA SER A 7 11.45 16.84 -18.06
C SER A 7 12.95 16.64 -18.22
N GLN A 8 13.71 16.82 -17.14
CA GLN A 8 15.15 16.65 -17.15
C GLN A 8 15.38 15.24 -17.69
N LYS A 9 16.01 15.12 -18.86
CA LYS A 9 16.30 13.81 -19.45
C LYS A 9 17.29 13.14 -18.50
N LEU A 10 16.78 12.33 -17.59
CA LEU A 10 17.60 11.52 -16.70
C LEU A 10 18.53 10.67 -17.56
N GLU A 11 19.83 10.84 -17.37
CA GLU A 11 20.81 10.00 -18.07
C GLU A 11 20.59 8.55 -17.64
N ARG A 12 20.43 7.67 -18.63
CA ARG A 12 20.27 6.25 -18.36
C ARG A 12 21.53 5.72 -17.69
N CYS A 13 21.37 5.04 -16.55
CA CYS A 13 22.45 4.31 -15.92
C CYS A 13 23.05 3.30 -16.92
N SER A 14 24.38 3.18 -16.93
CA SER A 14 25.07 2.17 -17.76
C SER A 14 24.52 0.79 -17.47
N GLN A 15 24.24 0.01 -18.53
CA GLN A 15 23.72 -1.36 -18.40
C GLN A 15 24.58 -2.22 -17.46
N ARG A 16 25.90 -2.01 -17.45
CA ARG A 16 26.83 -2.76 -16.58
C ARG A 16 26.67 -2.46 -15.09
N LYS A 17 26.12 -1.29 -14.72
CA LYS A 17 25.79 -0.94 -13.33
C LYS A 17 24.34 -1.31 -12.99
N PHE A 18 23.44 -1.11 -13.96
CA PHE A 18 22.02 -1.41 -13.78
C PHE A 18 21.73 -2.91 -13.65
N LEU A 19 22.37 -3.77 -14.45
CA LEU A 19 22.12 -5.21 -14.42
C LEU A 19 22.48 -5.86 -13.07
N PRO A 20 23.67 -5.61 -12.47
CA PRO A 20 23.98 -6.16 -11.15
C PRO A 20 23.02 -5.68 -10.06
N TRP A 21 22.61 -4.42 -10.10
CA TRP A 21 21.63 -3.87 -9.17
C TRP A 21 20.26 -4.55 -9.33
N LEU A 22 19.78 -4.69 -10.56
CA LEU A 22 18.55 -5.40 -10.86
C LEU A 22 18.64 -6.88 -10.49
N ALA A 23 19.78 -7.53 -10.73
CA ALA A 23 20.00 -8.94 -10.39
C ALA A 23 19.94 -9.16 -8.87
N PHE A 24 20.50 -8.26 -8.06
CA PHE A 24 20.39 -8.32 -6.60
C PHE A 24 18.92 -8.34 -6.15
N TRP A 25 18.12 -7.36 -6.59
CA TRP A 25 16.69 -7.31 -6.26
C TRP A 25 15.90 -8.48 -6.86
N GLY A 26 16.27 -8.94 -8.05
CA GLY A 26 15.69 -10.11 -8.70
C GLY A 26 15.92 -11.39 -7.90
N LEU A 27 17.11 -11.59 -7.34
CA LEU A 27 17.42 -12.74 -6.48
C LEU A 27 16.60 -12.70 -5.18
N VAL A 28 16.47 -11.53 -4.55
CA VAL A 28 15.62 -11.35 -3.37
C VAL A 28 14.16 -11.66 -3.69
N PHE A 29 13.66 -11.21 -4.84
CA PHE A 29 12.30 -11.49 -5.29
C PHE A 29 12.06 -12.98 -5.55
N VAL A 30 12.98 -13.66 -6.24
CA VAL A 30 12.91 -15.11 -6.48
C VAL A 30 12.94 -15.89 -5.17
N PHE A 31 13.76 -15.47 -4.20
CA PHE A 31 13.76 -16.05 -2.87
C PHE A 31 12.41 -15.86 -2.16
N GLY A 32 11.79 -14.68 -2.29
CA GLY A 32 10.44 -14.43 -1.79
C GLY A 32 9.38 -15.35 -2.41
N ILE A 33 9.42 -15.56 -3.74
CA ILE A 33 8.54 -16.52 -4.43
C ILE A 33 8.76 -17.95 -3.92
N TYR A 34 10.03 -18.35 -3.74
CA TYR A 34 10.36 -19.67 -3.21
C TYR A 34 9.80 -19.85 -1.79
N ALA A 35 9.95 -18.85 -0.92
CA ALA A 35 9.39 -18.88 0.44
C ALA A 35 7.85 -18.94 0.42
N ALA A 36 7.20 -18.14 -0.43
CA ALA A 36 5.75 -18.19 -0.63
C ALA A 36 5.28 -19.58 -1.07
N PHE A 37 5.98 -20.19 -2.03
CA PHE A 37 5.70 -21.55 -2.48
C PHE A 37 5.83 -22.56 -1.33
N LEU A 38 6.87 -22.47 -0.51
CA LEU A 38 7.02 -23.35 0.66
C LEU A 38 5.87 -23.20 1.65
N CYS A 39 5.42 -21.97 1.94
CA CYS A 39 4.27 -21.73 2.81
C CYS A 39 2.97 -22.33 2.25
N LEU A 40 2.74 -22.21 0.94
CA LEU A 40 1.54 -22.75 0.30
C LEU A 40 1.58 -24.28 0.15
N PHE A 41 2.76 -24.86 -0.05
CA PHE A 41 2.92 -26.30 -0.27
C PHE A 41 3.08 -27.09 1.04
N LYS A 42 3.87 -26.59 1.99
CA LYS A 42 4.15 -27.26 3.28
C LYS A 42 3.31 -26.73 4.44
N GLY A 43 2.61 -25.61 4.24
CA GLY A 43 1.80 -24.93 5.26
C GLY A 43 2.53 -23.79 5.96
N LEU A 44 1.80 -23.05 6.81
CA LEU A 44 2.33 -21.89 7.54
C LEU A 44 3.36 -22.25 8.62
N ASN A 45 3.61 -23.53 8.89
CA ASN A 45 4.67 -23.97 9.80
C ASN A 45 6.07 -23.50 9.36
N GLN A 46 6.25 -23.12 8.09
CA GLN A 46 7.50 -22.55 7.57
C GLN A 46 7.79 -21.13 8.09
N THR A 47 6.80 -20.44 8.67
CA THR A 47 6.94 -19.05 9.14
C THR A 47 7.62 -18.92 10.50
N GLY A 48 7.82 -20.03 11.23
CA GLY A 48 8.31 -20.01 12.61
C GLY A 48 7.28 -19.50 13.63
N MET A 49 6.04 -19.23 13.20
CA MET A 49 4.94 -18.88 14.08
C MET A 49 4.49 -20.08 14.92
N ASN A 50 3.89 -19.80 16.07
CA ASN A 50 3.34 -20.80 16.97
C ASN A 50 2.04 -20.29 17.61
N ASN A 51 1.40 -21.10 18.45
CA ASN A 51 0.12 -20.76 19.06
C ASN A 51 0.16 -19.54 19.99
N TYR A 52 1.35 -19.09 20.42
CA TYR A 52 1.52 -17.86 21.20
C TYR A 52 1.75 -16.64 20.28
N PHE A 53 2.48 -16.82 19.18
CA PHE A 53 2.82 -15.76 18.22
C PHE A 53 2.26 -16.08 16.83
N VAL A 54 0.94 -15.91 16.69
CA VAL A 54 0.18 -16.28 15.48
C VAL A 54 0.34 -15.32 14.30
N PHE A 55 0.92 -14.14 14.54
CA PHE A 55 1.17 -13.11 13.52
C PHE A 55 2.67 -12.91 13.24
N GLY A 56 3.51 -13.12 14.27
CA GLY A 56 4.97 -13.14 14.18
C GLY A 56 5.57 -11.98 13.38
N LEU A 57 6.64 -12.31 12.64
CA LEU A 57 7.29 -11.39 11.72
C LEU A 57 6.39 -11.05 10.52
N TRP A 58 5.51 -11.97 10.11
CA TRP A 58 4.76 -11.88 8.87
C TRP A 58 3.84 -10.65 8.83
N ILE A 59 2.92 -10.55 9.79
CA ILE A 59 2.02 -9.40 9.89
C ILE A 59 2.77 -8.14 10.34
N SER A 60 3.81 -8.27 11.18
CA SER A 60 4.60 -7.10 11.60
C SER A 60 5.27 -6.40 10.41
N PHE A 61 5.80 -7.18 9.47
CA PHE A 61 6.40 -6.67 8.24
C PHE A 61 5.33 -6.14 7.27
N ASP A 62 4.20 -6.83 7.14
CA ASP A 62 3.05 -6.39 6.35
C ASP A 62 2.56 -5.00 6.76
N LEU A 63 2.36 -4.80 8.08
CA LEU A 63 1.96 -3.52 8.66
C LEU A 63 2.97 -2.41 8.39
N ALA A 64 4.26 -2.72 8.44
CA ALA A 64 5.32 -1.76 8.12
C ALA A 64 5.24 -1.34 6.65
N ILE A 65 5.08 -2.29 5.72
CA ILE A 65 4.95 -2.00 4.28
C ILE A 65 3.69 -1.16 4.02
N ILE A 66 2.55 -1.51 4.63
CA ILE A 66 1.29 -0.77 4.50
C ILE A 66 1.45 0.67 5.03
N ALA A 67 2.10 0.84 6.17
CA ALA A 67 2.37 2.16 6.74
C ALA A 67 3.32 3.00 5.86
N LEU A 68 4.30 2.36 5.22
CA LEU A 68 5.18 3.00 4.24
C LEU A 68 4.44 3.37 2.94
N GLY A 69 3.46 2.57 2.52
CA GLY A 69 2.60 2.84 1.37
C GLY A 69 1.61 3.99 1.59
N ALA A 70 1.35 4.37 2.85
CA ALA A 70 0.40 5.41 3.24
C ALA A 70 0.69 6.81 2.66
N GLY A 71 1.90 7.01 2.16
CA GLY A 71 2.29 8.26 1.50
C GLY A 71 1.43 8.57 0.28
N ALA A 72 0.92 7.55 -0.44
CA ALA A 72 0.06 7.76 -1.60
C ALA A 72 -1.26 8.46 -1.24
N PHE A 73 -2.05 7.90 -0.32
CA PHE A 73 -3.31 8.53 0.06
C PHE A 73 -3.07 9.86 0.78
N PHE A 74 -2.04 9.96 1.62
CA PHE A 74 -1.85 11.18 2.40
C PHE A 74 -1.37 12.35 1.54
N SER A 75 -0.42 12.11 0.63
CA SER A 75 -0.02 13.14 -0.35
C SER A 75 -1.17 13.47 -1.30
N GLY A 76 -1.97 12.48 -1.73
CA GLY A 76 -3.20 12.69 -2.48
C GLY A 76 -4.23 13.55 -1.73
N PHE A 77 -4.44 13.30 -0.44
CA PHE A 77 -5.29 14.11 0.44
C PHE A 77 -4.80 15.55 0.51
N LEU A 78 -3.51 15.75 0.79
CA LEU A 78 -2.92 17.09 0.89
C LEU A 78 -3.08 17.86 -0.43
N PHE A 79 -2.85 17.21 -1.57
CA PHE A 79 -2.94 17.84 -2.89
C PHE A 79 -4.38 18.07 -3.34
N TYR A 80 -5.21 17.02 -3.44
CA TYR A 80 -6.55 17.12 -4.03
C TYR A 80 -7.57 17.79 -3.11
N ILE A 81 -7.48 17.56 -1.79
CA ILE A 81 -8.45 18.06 -0.79
C ILE A 81 -7.96 19.34 -0.13
N LEU A 82 -6.75 19.34 0.43
CA LEU A 82 -6.19 20.54 1.07
C LEU A 82 -5.54 21.54 0.10
N LYS A 83 -5.60 21.26 -1.22
CA LYS A 83 -5.11 22.16 -2.29
C LYS A 83 -3.65 22.59 -2.08
N ARG A 84 -2.79 21.66 -1.68
CA ARG A 84 -1.36 21.89 -1.51
C ARG A 84 -0.61 21.66 -2.83
N ASP A 85 -0.63 22.67 -3.70
CA ASP A 85 -0.14 22.56 -5.08
C ASP A 85 1.36 22.22 -5.21
N PHE A 86 2.17 22.50 -4.17
CA PHE A 86 3.60 22.15 -4.16
C PHE A 86 3.86 20.63 -4.23
N LEU A 87 2.84 19.80 -3.98
CA LEU A 87 2.92 18.34 -4.06
C LEU A 87 2.67 17.79 -5.47
N LYS A 88 2.30 18.63 -6.45
CA LYS A 88 1.91 18.19 -7.81
C LYS A 88 2.93 17.24 -8.44
N ASP A 89 4.21 17.58 -8.35
CA ASP A 89 5.29 16.81 -8.96
C ASP A 89 5.59 15.51 -8.19
N LEU A 90 5.10 15.40 -6.94
CA LEU A 90 5.29 14.24 -6.06
C LEU A 90 4.18 13.19 -6.19
N ILE A 91 2.99 13.59 -6.65
CA ILE A 91 1.81 12.71 -6.67
C ILE A 91 2.07 11.44 -7.48
N GLY A 92 2.66 11.57 -8.69
CA GLY A 92 2.97 10.40 -9.52
C GLY A 92 3.87 9.39 -8.80
N ALA A 93 4.97 9.86 -8.18
CA ALA A 93 5.87 8.99 -7.42
C ALA A 93 5.16 8.36 -6.20
N SER A 94 4.33 9.14 -5.49
CA SER A 94 3.59 8.66 -4.33
C SER A 94 2.63 7.50 -4.68
N VAL A 95 1.90 7.60 -5.79
CA VAL A 95 0.97 6.57 -6.26
C VAL A 95 1.71 5.31 -6.65
N VAL A 96 2.86 5.41 -7.35
CA VAL A 96 3.68 4.25 -7.72
C VAL A 96 4.17 3.51 -6.47
N ILE A 97 4.73 4.24 -5.50
CA ILE A 97 5.23 3.66 -4.25
C ILE A 97 4.09 3.00 -3.48
N GLY A 98 2.97 3.71 -3.31
CA GLY A 98 1.78 3.16 -2.65
C GLY A 98 1.27 1.90 -3.33
N PHE A 99 1.14 1.92 -4.66
CA PHE A 99 0.68 0.76 -5.42
C PHE A 99 1.58 -0.47 -5.21
N VAL A 100 2.92 -0.29 -5.22
CA VAL A 100 3.87 -1.38 -4.94
C VAL A 100 3.73 -1.89 -3.51
N CYS A 101 3.65 -1.00 -2.52
CA CYS A 101 3.48 -1.38 -1.11
C CYS A 101 2.17 -2.14 -0.87
N TYR A 102 1.04 -1.61 -1.34
CA TYR A 102 -0.28 -2.20 -1.09
C TYR A 102 -0.51 -3.50 -1.88
N SER A 103 0.00 -3.60 -3.12
CA SER A 103 -0.05 -4.87 -3.87
C SER A 103 0.83 -5.95 -3.23
N GLY A 104 2.03 -5.58 -2.77
CA GLY A 104 2.91 -6.48 -2.02
C GLY A 104 2.27 -6.98 -0.72
N ALA A 105 1.65 -6.08 0.04
CA ALA A 105 0.95 -6.40 1.28
C ALA A 105 -0.22 -7.37 1.06
N ILE A 106 -1.09 -7.09 0.08
CA ILE A 106 -2.20 -7.99 -0.27
C ILE A 106 -1.67 -9.35 -0.75
N GLY A 107 -0.57 -9.38 -1.51
CA GLY A 107 0.10 -10.62 -1.90
C GLY A 107 0.57 -11.44 -0.69
N MET A 108 1.19 -10.78 0.29
CA MET A 108 1.63 -11.42 1.54
C MET A 108 0.45 -11.91 2.39
N LEU A 109 -0.61 -11.12 2.54
CA LEU A 109 -1.82 -11.51 3.28
C LEU A 109 -2.52 -12.71 2.63
N THR A 110 -2.51 -12.79 1.30
CA THR A 110 -3.08 -13.93 0.57
C THR A 110 -2.38 -15.24 0.96
N ILE A 111 -1.07 -15.20 1.17
CA ILE A 111 -0.30 -16.36 1.65
C ILE A 111 -0.56 -16.60 3.15
N ASP A 112 -0.60 -15.54 3.96
CA ASP A 112 -0.76 -15.60 5.42
C ASP A 112 -2.09 -16.22 5.86
N ILE A 113 -3.16 -16.01 5.08
CA ILE A 113 -4.46 -16.64 5.34
C ILE A 113 -4.37 -18.18 5.30
N GLY A 114 -3.32 -18.75 4.69
CA GLY A 114 -3.04 -20.18 4.65
C GLY A 114 -3.94 -20.99 3.70
N GLN A 115 -5.16 -20.52 3.44
CA GLN A 115 -6.08 -21.08 2.46
C GLN A 115 -6.54 -20.02 1.43
N PRO A 116 -5.64 -19.53 0.55
CA PRO A 116 -5.93 -18.44 -0.38
C PRO A 116 -7.14 -18.71 -1.29
N LEU A 117 -7.34 -19.95 -1.72
CA LEU A 117 -8.49 -20.35 -2.56
C LEU A 117 -9.85 -20.12 -1.87
N ARG A 118 -9.85 -20.04 -0.53
CA ARG A 118 -11.03 -19.73 0.28
C ARG A 118 -11.06 -18.29 0.77
N GLY A 119 -10.08 -17.45 0.39
CA GLY A 119 -10.01 -16.05 0.81
C GLY A 119 -11.25 -15.24 0.42
N TYR A 120 -11.95 -15.63 -0.66
CA TYR A 120 -13.19 -15.00 -1.06
C TYR A 120 -14.34 -15.14 -0.03
N PHE A 121 -14.27 -16.14 0.87
CA PHE A 121 -15.26 -16.32 1.94
C PHE A 121 -15.30 -15.12 2.88
N SER A 122 -14.18 -14.40 3.05
CA SER A 122 -14.12 -13.20 3.88
C SER A 122 -15.01 -12.07 3.35
N PHE A 123 -15.27 -12.04 2.03
CA PHE A 123 -16.16 -11.05 1.42
C PHE A 123 -17.62 -11.52 1.42
N TRP A 124 -17.87 -12.82 1.21
CA TRP A 124 -19.23 -13.36 1.13
C TRP A 124 -19.86 -13.61 2.50
N HIS A 125 -19.08 -14.14 3.46
CA HIS A 125 -19.51 -14.44 4.83
C HIS A 125 -18.85 -13.48 5.82
N ALA A 126 -18.94 -12.19 5.52
CA ALA A 126 -18.29 -11.12 6.26
C ALA A 126 -18.78 -11.06 7.73
N ASN A 127 -17.86 -11.17 8.69
CA ASN A 127 -18.17 -10.95 10.11
C ASN A 127 -18.05 -9.45 10.44
N VAL A 128 -19.18 -8.74 10.43
CA VAL A 128 -19.23 -7.29 10.66
C VAL A 128 -18.85 -6.85 12.08
N HIS A 129 -18.69 -7.78 13.02
CA HIS A 129 -18.19 -7.49 14.36
C HIS A 129 -16.65 -7.57 14.44
N SER A 130 -15.98 -8.01 13.37
CA SER A 130 -14.52 -8.11 13.32
C SER A 130 -13.90 -6.91 12.60
N MET A 131 -12.97 -6.24 13.27
CA MET A 131 -12.12 -5.20 12.66
C MET A 131 -11.34 -5.74 11.47
N LEU A 132 -11.00 -7.03 11.45
CA LEU A 132 -10.28 -7.64 10.33
C LEU A 132 -11.13 -7.69 9.06
N THR A 133 -12.46 -7.83 9.20
CA THR A 133 -13.39 -7.77 8.06
C THR A 133 -13.34 -6.39 7.43
N GLU A 134 -13.42 -5.33 8.23
CA GLU A 134 -13.29 -3.95 7.76
C GLU A 134 -11.93 -3.72 7.06
N VAL A 135 -10.84 -4.18 7.67
CA VAL A 135 -9.49 -4.09 7.11
C VAL A 135 -9.43 -4.73 5.72
N ILE A 136 -9.98 -5.95 5.54
CA ILE A 136 -9.99 -6.68 4.26
C ILE A 136 -10.77 -5.90 3.18
N PHE A 137 -11.95 -5.38 3.51
CA PHE A 137 -12.75 -4.61 2.56
C PHE A 137 -12.06 -3.29 2.20
N CYS A 138 -11.60 -2.53 3.19
CA CYS A 138 -10.99 -1.23 2.96
C CYS A 138 -9.68 -1.34 2.17
N ILE A 139 -8.79 -2.29 2.48
CA ILE A 139 -7.53 -2.46 1.75
C ILE A 139 -7.78 -2.91 0.30
N THR A 140 -8.76 -3.79 0.08
CA THR A 140 -9.10 -4.29 -1.25
C THR A 140 -9.68 -3.18 -2.12
N CYS A 141 -10.68 -2.45 -1.60
CA CYS A 141 -11.26 -1.28 -2.27
C CYS A 141 -10.21 -0.19 -2.51
N TYR A 142 -9.31 0.04 -1.55
CA TYR A 142 -8.25 1.02 -1.71
C TYR A 142 -7.23 0.60 -2.77
N LEU A 143 -6.86 -0.68 -2.87
CA LEU A 143 -6.00 -1.15 -3.96
C LEU A 143 -6.66 -0.95 -5.33
N PHE A 144 -7.98 -1.13 -5.44
CA PHE A 144 -8.71 -0.78 -6.68
C PHE A 144 -8.60 0.71 -7.00
N VAL A 145 -8.77 1.59 -6.01
CA VAL A 145 -8.57 3.04 -6.18
C VAL A 145 -7.14 3.35 -6.63
N LEU A 146 -6.13 2.82 -5.94
CA LEU A 146 -4.73 2.98 -6.33
C LEU A 146 -4.43 2.47 -7.74
N THR A 147 -5.06 1.37 -8.15
CA THR A 147 -4.94 0.86 -9.52
C THR A 147 -5.46 1.89 -10.51
N ILE A 148 -6.61 2.51 -10.23
CA ILE A 148 -7.20 3.55 -11.06
C ILE A 148 -6.29 4.79 -11.11
N GLU A 149 -5.70 5.21 -9.98
CA GLU A 149 -4.74 6.32 -9.92
C GLU A 149 -3.43 6.00 -10.66
N PHE A 150 -3.01 4.74 -10.67
CA PHE A 150 -1.78 4.28 -11.33
C PHE A 150 -1.94 4.17 -12.86
N VAL A 151 -3.15 3.87 -13.36
CA VAL A 151 -3.40 3.66 -14.80
C VAL A 151 -2.97 4.85 -15.67
N PRO A 152 -3.33 6.12 -15.37
CA PRO A 152 -2.89 7.27 -16.16
C PRO A 152 -1.36 7.40 -16.22
N LEU A 153 -0.66 7.14 -15.12
CA LEU A 153 0.81 7.20 -15.07
C LEU A 153 1.46 6.20 -16.04
N VAL A 154 0.86 5.02 -16.20
CA VAL A 154 1.30 4.02 -17.18
C VAL A 154 0.90 4.44 -18.60
N ALA A 155 -0.31 4.95 -18.77
CA ALA A 155 -0.87 5.35 -20.06
C ALA A 155 -0.11 6.54 -20.70
N GLU A 156 0.42 7.45 -19.89
CA GLU A 156 1.23 8.59 -20.33
C GLU A 156 2.64 8.21 -20.81
N ASN A 157 3.07 6.96 -20.61
CA ASN A 157 4.34 6.49 -21.16
C ASN A 157 4.34 6.60 -22.69
N LYS A 158 5.41 7.16 -23.29
CA LYS A 158 5.53 7.37 -24.74
C LYS A 158 5.29 6.11 -25.59
N THR A 159 5.62 4.94 -25.07
CA THR A 159 5.44 3.64 -25.77
C THR A 159 4.01 3.12 -25.65
N VAL A 160 3.32 3.46 -24.56
CA VAL A 160 1.95 2.99 -24.30
C VAL A 160 0.93 3.95 -24.93
N SER A 161 1.20 5.25 -24.84
CA SER A 161 0.41 6.32 -25.46
C SER A 161 0.41 6.30 -27.00
N SER A 162 1.27 5.51 -27.64
CA SER A 162 1.18 5.29 -29.10
C SER A 162 -0.09 4.52 -29.49
N PHE A 163 -0.70 3.81 -28.55
CA PHE A 163 -1.99 3.14 -28.76
C PHE A 163 -3.14 4.10 -28.41
N PRO A 164 -4.14 4.26 -29.31
CA PRO A 164 -5.20 5.26 -29.17
C PRO A 164 -6.08 5.04 -27.94
N LEU A 165 -6.30 3.78 -27.55
CA LEU A 165 -7.09 3.43 -26.36
C LEU A 165 -6.43 3.96 -25.07
N PHE A 166 -5.14 3.73 -24.88
CA PHE A 166 -4.44 4.15 -23.66
C PHE A 166 -4.31 5.66 -23.57
N LYS A 167 -4.06 6.34 -24.70
CA LYS A 167 -4.08 7.80 -24.76
C LYS A 167 -5.45 8.36 -24.33
N TYR A 168 -6.53 7.80 -24.86
CA TYR A 168 -7.89 8.19 -24.46
C TYR A 168 -8.14 7.96 -22.97
N ILE A 169 -7.73 6.81 -22.43
CA ILE A 169 -7.86 6.49 -21.00
C ILE A 169 -7.13 7.53 -20.15
N GLY A 170 -5.85 7.82 -20.43
CA GLY A 170 -5.07 8.80 -19.69
C GLY A 170 -5.72 10.20 -19.68
N GLU A 171 -6.15 10.67 -20.84
CA GLU A 171 -6.77 12.01 -20.98
C GLU A 171 -8.10 12.14 -20.20
N ASN A 172 -8.92 11.09 -20.16
CA ASN A 172 -10.24 11.13 -19.52
C ASN A 172 -10.22 10.88 -18.00
N LEU A 173 -9.27 10.08 -17.50
CA LEU A 173 -9.19 9.75 -16.07
C LEU A 173 -8.77 10.92 -15.19
N HIS A 174 -8.09 11.92 -15.74
CA HIS A 174 -7.62 13.08 -14.98
C HIS A 174 -8.78 13.89 -14.36
N GLY A 175 -9.92 13.97 -15.04
CA GLY A 175 -11.08 14.73 -14.58
C GLY A 175 -11.75 14.14 -13.34
N ILE A 176 -11.72 12.81 -13.17
CA ILE A 176 -12.37 12.10 -12.06
C ILE A 176 -11.41 11.80 -10.90
N MET A 177 -10.11 12.05 -11.08
CA MET A 177 -9.06 11.78 -10.09
C MET A 177 -9.35 12.35 -8.69
N PRO A 178 -9.91 13.57 -8.53
CA PRO A 178 -10.23 14.09 -7.20
C PRO A 178 -11.27 13.24 -6.43
N VAL A 179 -12.20 12.60 -7.15
CA VAL A 179 -13.21 11.72 -6.54
C VAL A 179 -12.53 10.45 -6.03
N PHE A 180 -11.67 9.84 -6.85
CA PHE A 180 -10.90 8.67 -6.46
C PHE A 180 -9.95 8.96 -5.30
N ALA A 181 -9.26 10.11 -5.32
CA ALA A 181 -8.41 10.53 -4.20
C ALA A 181 -9.19 10.71 -2.89
N LEU A 182 -10.42 11.25 -2.94
CA LEU A 182 -11.28 11.38 -1.77
C LEU A 182 -11.71 10.01 -1.22
N VAL A 183 -12.19 9.13 -2.11
CA VAL A 183 -12.59 7.76 -1.74
C VAL A 183 -11.40 6.99 -1.19
N GLY A 184 -10.24 7.08 -1.85
CA GLY A 184 -9.00 6.43 -1.43
C GLY A 184 -8.50 6.94 -0.09
N THR A 185 -8.59 8.24 0.15
CA THR A 185 -8.30 8.84 1.46
C THR A 185 -9.21 8.24 2.52
N PHE A 186 -10.54 8.28 2.32
CA PHE A 186 -11.50 7.73 3.28
C PHE A 186 -11.21 6.26 3.58
N LEU A 187 -11.09 5.41 2.55
CA LEU A 187 -10.80 3.98 2.70
C LEU A 187 -9.48 3.72 3.43
N SER A 188 -8.45 4.53 3.15
CA SER A 188 -7.14 4.40 3.80
C SER A 188 -7.16 4.78 5.27
N PHE A 189 -7.84 5.88 5.62
CA PHE A 189 -8.01 6.27 7.04
C PHE A 189 -8.69 5.17 7.84
N PHE A 190 -9.77 4.57 7.30
CA PHE A 190 -10.46 3.47 7.95
C PHE A 190 -9.62 2.20 8.02
N HIS A 191 -8.94 1.80 6.94
CA HIS A 191 -8.06 0.65 6.96
C HIS A 191 -6.92 0.80 7.99
N GLN A 192 -6.17 1.91 7.95
CA GLN A 192 -5.06 2.17 8.87
C GLN A 192 -5.54 2.25 10.32
N GLY A 193 -6.69 2.90 10.53
CA GLY A 193 -7.32 2.97 11.84
C GLY A 193 -7.75 1.61 12.37
N SER A 194 -8.49 0.83 11.58
CA SER A 194 -9.01 -0.48 12.00
C SER A 194 -7.90 -1.52 12.18
N LEU A 195 -6.76 -1.39 11.50
CA LEU A 195 -5.54 -2.14 11.83
C LEU A 195 -5.08 -1.85 13.27
N GLY A 196 -4.99 -0.58 13.67
CA GLY A 196 -4.66 -0.20 15.04
C GLY A 196 -5.73 -0.65 16.05
N GLY A 197 -7.00 -0.47 15.69
CA GLY A 197 -8.15 -0.88 16.47
C GLY A 197 -8.20 -2.40 16.71
N MET A 198 -7.84 -3.22 15.72
CA MET A 198 -7.75 -4.67 15.86
C MET A 198 -6.81 -5.05 17.02
N PHE A 199 -5.64 -4.43 17.11
CA PHE A 199 -4.72 -4.66 18.23
C PHE A 199 -5.22 -4.11 19.57
N GLY A 200 -6.05 -3.06 19.55
CA GLY A 200 -6.74 -2.55 20.74
C GLY A 200 -7.86 -3.47 21.25
N ALA A 201 -8.49 -4.25 20.37
CA ALA A 201 -9.60 -5.14 20.69
C ALA A 201 -9.20 -6.61 20.92
N LEU A 202 -7.99 -7.01 20.53
CA LEU A 202 -7.47 -8.38 20.71
C LEU A 202 -7.54 -8.82 22.18
N HIS A 203 -8.03 -10.04 22.41
CA HIS A 203 -8.09 -10.65 23.75
C HIS A 203 -6.72 -10.82 24.42
N ALA A 204 -5.66 -11.02 23.61
CA ALA A 204 -4.28 -11.06 24.11
C ALA A 204 -3.84 -9.72 24.72
N ARG A 205 -4.59 -8.63 24.46
CA ARG A 205 -4.34 -7.26 24.93
C ARG A 205 -2.87 -6.86 24.80
N PRO A 206 -2.28 -6.87 23.59
CA PRO A 206 -0.87 -6.48 23.38
C PRO A 206 -0.59 -5.04 23.84
N PHE A 207 -1.63 -4.20 23.96
CA PHE A 207 -1.56 -2.84 24.48
C PHE A 207 -2.18 -2.67 25.89
N SER A 208 -2.35 -3.75 26.64
CA SER A 208 -2.97 -3.75 28.00
C SER A 208 -2.31 -2.80 29.00
N TYR A 209 -1.04 -2.46 28.84
CA TYR A 209 -0.34 -1.51 29.72
C TYR A 209 -0.72 -0.04 29.46
N ARG A 210 -1.48 0.27 28.41
CA ARG A 210 -1.94 1.65 28.15
C ARG A 210 -3.10 2.00 29.08
N THR A 211 -2.85 2.92 30.00
CA THR A 211 -3.78 3.36 31.07
C THR A 211 -4.88 4.34 30.62
N GLY A 212 -5.03 4.57 29.31
CA GLY A 212 -6.01 5.51 28.75
C GLY A 212 -7.45 4.98 28.77
N ILE A 213 -8.42 5.89 28.79
CA ILE A 213 -9.85 5.56 28.62
C ILE A 213 -10.07 5.04 27.20
N ALA A 214 -10.62 3.83 27.07
CA ALA A 214 -10.84 3.15 25.80
C ALA A 214 -9.53 3.00 24.96
N ILE A 215 -8.82 1.88 25.15
CA ILE A 215 -7.57 1.56 24.43
C ILE A 215 -7.80 1.56 22.90
N TRP A 216 -9.01 1.20 22.45
CA TRP A 216 -9.36 1.07 21.03
C TRP A 216 -9.32 2.40 20.25
N PRO A 217 -10.02 3.49 20.65
CA PRO A 217 -9.88 4.78 19.97
C PRO A 217 -8.44 5.30 19.91
N TRP A 218 -7.66 5.10 20.97
CA TRP A 218 -6.28 5.57 21.02
C TRP A 218 -5.40 4.86 19.98
N THR A 219 -5.50 3.54 19.90
CA THR A 219 -4.70 2.73 18.96
C THR A 219 -5.11 2.94 17.50
N PHE A 220 -6.40 3.18 17.24
CA PHE A 220 -6.92 3.54 15.92
C PHE A 220 -6.21 4.79 15.35
N PHE A 221 -6.26 5.91 16.08
CA PHE A 221 -5.62 7.15 15.61
C PHE A 221 -4.09 7.08 15.61
N LEU A 222 -3.48 6.36 16.54
CA LEU A 222 -2.03 6.20 16.55
C LEU A 222 -1.49 5.52 15.29
N PHE A 223 -2.17 4.50 14.78
CA PHE A 223 -1.76 3.82 13.56
C PHE A 223 -1.87 4.75 12.36
N ILE A 224 -2.95 5.53 12.26
CA ILE A 224 -3.11 6.56 11.23
C ILE A 224 -1.96 7.57 11.31
N LEU A 225 -1.70 8.14 12.49
CA LEU A 225 -0.62 9.12 12.69
C LEU A 225 0.76 8.55 12.32
N SER A 226 1.00 7.29 12.67
CA SER A 226 2.25 6.59 12.33
C SER A 226 2.39 6.42 10.82
N ALA A 227 1.32 6.00 10.15
CA ALA A 227 1.28 5.80 8.70
C ALA A 227 1.47 7.11 7.92
N ILE A 228 0.75 8.18 8.29
CA ILE A 228 0.90 9.50 7.62
C ILE A 228 2.22 10.19 7.92
N THR A 229 2.99 9.70 8.91
CA THR A 229 4.36 10.16 9.15
C THR A 229 5.37 9.31 8.36
N ALA A 230 5.25 7.98 8.42
CA ALA A 230 6.16 7.05 7.77
C ALA A 230 6.07 7.12 6.23
N GLY A 231 4.86 7.17 5.68
CA GLY A 231 4.62 7.13 4.24
C GLY A 231 5.26 8.30 3.48
N PRO A 232 4.95 9.56 3.83
CA PRO A 232 5.61 10.71 3.23
C PRO A 232 7.13 10.71 3.45
N SER A 233 7.62 10.22 4.60
CA SER A 233 9.06 10.11 4.86
C SER A 233 9.75 9.16 3.86
N LEU A 234 9.12 8.03 3.53
CA LEU A 234 9.64 7.14 2.47
C LEU A 234 9.62 7.81 1.10
N ILE A 235 8.53 8.50 0.76
CA ILE A 235 8.43 9.22 -0.52
C ILE A 235 9.57 10.22 -0.66
N VAL A 236 9.84 11.01 0.39
CA VAL A 236 10.95 11.95 0.40
C VAL A 236 12.27 11.19 0.21
N LEU A 237 12.51 10.11 0.93
CA LEU A 237 13.75 9.33 0.80
C LEU A 237 13.97 8.77 -0.63
N VAL A 238 12.89 8.38 -1.32
CA VAL A 238 12.98 7.84 -2.69
C VAL A 238 13.17 8.94 -3.74
N VAL A 239 12.55 10.11 -3.55
CA VAL A 239 12.54 11.19 -4.55
C VAL A 239 13.67 12.21 -4.33
N TRP A 240 14.24 12.29 -3.13
CA TRP A 240 15.29 13.24 -2.78
C TRP A 240 16.64 12.98 -3.48
N THR A 241 16.81 11.82 -4.12
CA THR A 241 18.02 11.43 -4.87
C THR A 241 17.97 11.87 -6.32
#